data_AF-A0A1F6LJK7-F1
#
_entry.id   AF-A0A1F6LJK7-F1
#
_cell.length_a   1.000
_cell.length_b   1.000
_cell.length_c   1.000
_cell.angle_alpha   90.00
_cell.angle_beta   90.00
_cell.angle_gamma   90.00
#
_symmetry.space_group_name_H-M   'P 1'
#
loop_
_entity.id
_entity.type
_entity.pdbx_description
1 polymer ?
#
loop_
_entity_poly.entity_id
_entity_poly.type
_entity_poly.pdbx_seq_one_letter_code
_entity_poly.pdbx_strand_id
1 'polypeptide(L)'
;MDEKNHEEIKANVLSFVKKLFEEMEEEMIMSHQEKYTLLEDAFENAGDAGELKIAFEQWYANHADDVDFEHDIDELWDLAVSQSEE
;
A
#
# COMPACT_ATOMS: atom_id res chain seq x y z
N MET A 1 42.82 -2.65 20.37
CA MET A 1 41.54 -2.06 19.93
C MET A 1 40.54 -3.19 20.10
N ASP A 2 39.72 -3.10 21.14
CA ASP A 2 39.08 -4.24 21.81
C ASP A 2 37.93 -4.83 20.98
N GLU A 3 37.94 -6.15 20.80
CA GLU A 3 36.94 -6.93 20.06
C GLU A 3 35.52 -6.78 20.65
N LYS A 4 35.43 -6.47 21.95
CA LYS A 4 34.19 -6.05 22.63
C LYS A 4 33.56 -4.80 22.02
N ASN A 5 34.38 -3.82 21.63
CA ASN A 5 33.90 -2.60 20.99
C ASN A 5 33.37 -2.90 19.57
N HIS A 6 33.99 -3.88 18.88
CA HIS A 6 33.54 -4.29 17.54
C HIS A 6 32.16 -4.98 17.57
N GLU A 7 31.96 -5.98 18.44
CA GLU A 7 30.65 -6.66 18.53
C GLU A 7 29.54 -5.74 19.04
N GLU A 8 29.85 -4.82 19.96
CA GLU A 8 28.89 -3.81 20.43
C GLU A 8 28.50 -2.82 19.33
N ILE A 9 29.48 -2.28 18.59
CA ILE A 9 29.22 -1.39 17.44
C ILE A 9 28.37 -2.11 16.39
N LYS A 10 28.72 -3.35 16.06
CA LYS A 10 27.98 -4.18 15.12
C LYS A 10 26.54 -4.41 15.58
N ALA A 11 26.33 -4.79 16.84
CA ALA A 11 24.98 -4.97 17.40
C ALA A 11 24.15 -3.68 17.33
N ASN A 12 24.77 -2.54 17.63
CA ASN A 12 24.11 -1.24 17.56
C ASN A 12 23.72 -0.86 16.13
N VAL A 13 24.61 -1.07 15.16
CA VAL A 13 24.32 -0.79 13.73
C VAL A 13 23.21 -1.70 13.22
N LEU A 14 23.22 -3.00 13.54
CA LEU A 14 22.18 -3.93 13.13
C LEU A 14 20.82 -3.58 13.75
N SER A 15 20.80 -3.21 15.03
CA SER A 15 19.58 -2.77 15.72
C SER A 15 19.04 -1.48 15.12
N PHE A 16 19.91 -0.53 14.80
CA PHE A 16 19.53 0.73 14.16
C PHE A 16 18.93 0.50 12.76
N VAL A 17 19.57 -0.30 11.91
CA VAL A 17 19.03 -0.62 10.58
C VAL A 17 17.69 -1.35 10.68
N LYS A 18 17.54 -2.28 11.64
CA LYS A 18 16.25 -2.95 11.89
C LYS A 18 15.15 -1.95 12.22
N LYS A 19 15.45 -0.98 13.10
CA LYS A 19 14.51 0.09 13.45
C LYS A 19 14.12 0.94 12.26
N LEU A 20 15.07 1.26 11.37
CA LEU A 20 14.76 1.99 10.13
C LEU A 20 13.83 1.20 9.21
N PHE A 21 14.02 -0.12 9.08
CA PHE A 21 13.08 -0.95 8.31
C PHE A 21 11.69 -0.99 8.93
N GLU A 22 11.60 -1.11 10.26
CA GLU A 22 10.30 -1.07 10.96
C GLU A 22 9.60 0.28 10.75
N GLU A 23 10.32 1.40 10.80
CA GLU A 23 9.78 2.74 10.51
C GLU A 23 9.28 2.84 9.06
N MET A 24 10.05 2.35 8.08
CA MET A 24 9.64 2.34 6.67
C MET A 24 8.41 1.46 6.42
N GLU A 25 8.32 0.30 7.06
CA GLU A 25 7.17 -0.60 6.97
C GLU A 25 5.92 0.05 7.58
N GLU A 26 6.05 0.73 8.73
CA GLU A 26 4.94 1.45 9.37
C GLU A 26 4.44 2.60 8.49
N GLU A 27 5.35 3.40 7.92
CA GLU A 27 4.99 4.47 6.98
C GLU A 27 4.27 3.93 5.73
N MET A 28 4.76 2.82 5.17
CA MET A 28 4.11 2.15 4.03
C MET A 28 2.70 1.68 4.38
N ILE A 29 2.53 1.04 5.55
CA ILE A 29 1.22 0.57 6.03
C ILE A 29 0.25 1.74 6.18
N MET A 30 0.68 2.84 6.81
CA MET A 30 -0.15 4.03 6.97
C MET A 30 -0.56 4.62 5.61
N SER A 31 0.37 4.68 4.66
CA SER A 31 0.08 5.19 3.32
C SER A 31 -0.94 4.32 2.58
N HIS A 32 -0.83 2.99 2.67
CA HIS A 32 -1.82 2.09 2.08
C HIS A 32 -3.20 2.21 2.75
N GLN A 33 -3.24 2.38 4.06
CA GLN A 33 -4.49 2.60 4.79
C GLN A 33 -5.19 3.89 4.36
N GLU A 34 -4.44 5.00 4.25
CA GLU A 34 -4.99 6.26 3.77
C GLU A 34 -5.57 6.14 2.36
N LYS A 35 -4.81 5.53 1.43
CA LYS A 35 -5.26 5.28 0.07
C LYS A 35 -6.55 4.45 0.04
N TYR A 36 -6.62 3.39 0.84
CA TYR A 36 -7.83 2.57 0.96
C TYR A 36 -9.02 3.38 1.49
N THR A 37 -8.84 4.19 2.54
CA THR A 37 -9.91 5.07 3.06
C THR A 37 -10.39 6.07 2.01
N LEU A 38 -9.49 6.65 1.21
CA LEU A 38 -9.90 7.53 0.10
C LEU A 38 -10.75 6.80 -0.96
N LEU A 39 -10.47 5.52 -1.21
CA LEU A 39 -11.28 4.71 -2.10
C LEU A 39 -12.66 4.41 -1.51
N GLU A 40 -12.73 4.07 -0.22
CA GLU A 40 -13.99 3.87 0.50
C GLU A 40 -14.86 5.13 0.40
N ASP A 41 -14.30 6.30 0.70
CA ASP A 41 -15.00 7.58 0.59
C ASP A 41 -15.49 7.84 -0.85
N ALA A 42 -14.67 7.53 -1.86
CA ALA A 42 -15.08 7.67 -3.26
C ALA A 42 -16.25 6.73 -3.62
N PHE A 43 -16.26 5.52 -3.07
CA PHE A 43 -17.32 4.53 -3.28
C PHE A 43 -18.62 4.88 -2.55
N GLU A 44 -18.55 5.48 -1.35
CA GLU A 44 -19.74 5.95 -0.62
C GLU A 44 -20.53 7.01 -1.41
N ASN A 45 -19.86 7.75 -2.30
CA ASN A 45 -20.46 8.78 -3.13
C ASN A 45 -20.99 8.26 -4.48
N ALA A 46 -20.73 7.00 -4.83
CA ALA A 46 -21.19 6.38 -6.08
C ALA A 46 -22.59 5.75 -5.92
N GLY A 47 -23.48 6.01 -6.86
CA GLY A 47 -24.87 5.54 -6.86
C GLY A 47 -25.09 4.22 -7.60
N ASP A 48 -24.17 3.81 -8.47
CA ASP A 48 -24.25 2.55 -9.23
C ASP A 48 -22.87 1.98 -9.58
N ALA A 49 -22.86 0.79 -10.19
CA ALA A 49 -21.64 0.07 -10.55
C ALA A 49 -20.78 0.80 -11.61
N GLY A 50 -21.38 1.61 -12.49
CA GLY A 50 -20.65 2.41 -13.45
C GLY A 50 -19.94 3.58 -12.76
N GLU A 51 -20.60 4.23 -11.81
CA GLU A 51 -19.99 5.28 -10.98
C GLU A 51 -18.88 4.71 -10.07
N LEU A 52 -19.05 3.51 -9.53
CA LEU A 52 -17.99 2.80 -8.79
C LEU A 52 -16.77 2.51 -9.66
N LYS A 53 -16.97 2.07 -10.92
CA LYS A 53 -15.86 1.84 -11.85
C LYS A 53 -15.10 3.13 -12.13
N ILE A 54 -15.81 4.23 -12.40
CA ILE A 54 -15.20 5.54 -12.63
C ILE A 54 -14.43 6.01 -11.39
N ALA A 55 -15.00 5.87 -10.20
CA ALA A 55 -14.34 6.24 -8.95
C ALA A 55 -13.06 5.44 -8.72
N PHE A 56 -13.09 4.13 -9.01
CA PHE A 56 -11.91 3.26 -8.90
C PHE A 56 -10.83 3.63 -9.92
N GLU A 57 -11.20 3.88 -11.18
CA GLU A 57 -10.28 4.32 -12.22
C GLU A 57 -9.61 5.65 -11.88
N GLN A 58 -10.37 6.62 -11.36
CA GLN A 58 -9.86 7.92 -10.93
C GLN A 58 -8.90 7.78 -9.74
N TRP A 59 -9.28 6.98 -8.74
CA TRP A 59 -8.43 6.69 -7.60
C TRP A 59 -7.13 6.01 -8.03
N TYR A 60 -7.20 4.98 -8.89
CA TYR A 60 -6.03 4.27 -9.38
C TYR A 60 -5.12 5.21 -10.17
N ALA A 61 -5.66 6.05 -11.06
CA ALA A 61 -4.87 7.02 -11.81
C ALA A 61 -4.12 8.01 -10.89
N ASN A 62 -4.68 8.36 -9.73
CA ASN A 62 -4.04 9.25 -8.76
C ASN A 62 -2.97 8.56 -7.90
N HIS A 63 -2.97 7.23 -7.85
CA HIS A 63 -2.13 6.44 -6.94
C HIS A 63 -1.30 5.35 -7.64
N ALA A 64 -1.37 5.25 -8.98
CA ALA A 64 -0.76 4.17 -9.76
C ALA A 64 0.75 4.04 -9.53
N ASP A 65 1.45 5.16 -9.38
CA ASP A 65 2.90 5.18 -9.12
C ASP A 65 3.28 4.60 -7.75
N ASP A 66 2.31 4.52 -6.82
CA ASP A 66 2.55 4.06 -5.44
C ASP A 66 2.05 2.63 -5.17
N VAL A 67 0.99 2.18 -5.85
CA VAL A 67 0.32 0.91 -5.53
C VAL A 67 0.87 -0.31 -6.29
N ASP A 68 1.68 -0.09 -7.34
CA ASP A 68 2.41 -1.10 -8.14
C ASP A 68 1.68 -2.45 -8.27
N PHE A 69 0.40 -2.40 -8.64
CA PHE A 69 -0.40 -3.60 -8.85
C PHE A 69 0.06 -4.33 -10.11
N GLU A 70 0.13 -5.66 -10.05
CA GLU A 70 0.61 -6.51 -11.15
C GLU A 70 -0.30 -6.51 -12.39
N HIS A 71 -1.50 -5.93 -12.26
CA HIS A 71 -2.57 -5.91 -13.26
C HIS A 71 -2.94 -4.49 -13.64
N ASP A 72 -3.44 -4.33 -14.85
CA ASP A 72 -4.03 -3.05 -15.26
C ASP A 72 -5.38 -2.81 -14.57
N ILE A 73 -5.85 -1.57 -14.65
CA ILE A 73 -7.05 -1.12 -13.95
C ILE A 73 -8.33 -1.85 -14.39
N ASP A 74 -8.42 -2.21 -15.68
CA ASP A 74 -9.57 -2.93 -16.23
C ASP A 74 -9.56 -4.38 -15.75
N GLU A 75 -8.40 -5.05 -15.77
CA GLU A 75 -8.20 -6.39 -15.23
C GLU A 75 -8.52 -6.46 -13.73
N LEU A 76 -8.04 -5.49 -12.95
CA LEU A 76 -8.31 -5.41 -11.51
C LEU A 76 -9.81 -5.28 -11.21
N TRP A 77 -10.50 -4.44 -11.97
CA TRP A 77 -11.94 -4.27 -11.84
C TRP A 77 -12.67 -5.57 -12.16
N ASP A 78 -12.37 -6.18 -13.31
CA ASP A 78 -13.00 -7.42 -13.76
C ASP A 78 -12.76 -8.58 -12.77
N LEU A 79 -11.54 -8.70 -12.23
CA LEU A 79 -11.21 -9.67 -11.19
C LEU A 79 -11.97 -9.42 -9.88
N ALA A 80 -12.18 -8.17 -9.49
CA ALA A 80 -12.91 -7.83 -8.27
C ALA A 80 -14.41 -8.13 -8.40
N VAL A 81 -15.04 -7.78 -9.52
CA VAL A 81 -16.49 -7.97 -9.69
C VAL A 81 -16.86 -9.40 -10.07
N SER A 82 -15.99 -10.13 -10.78
CA SER A 82 -16.22 -11.55 -11.11
C SER A 82 -16.26 -12.45 -9.88
N GLN A 83 -15.58 -12.08 -8.80
CA GLN A 83 -15.66 -12.78 -7.51
C GLN A 83 -17.04 -12.64 -6.83
N SER A 84 -17.89 -11.73 -7.29
CA SER A 84 -19.25 -11.54 -6.75
C SER A 84 -20.31 -12.41 -7.45
N GLU A 85 -19.94 -13.15 -8.50
CA GLU A 85 -20.84 -14.00 -9.29
C GLU A 85 -20.82 -15.51 -8.89
N GLU A 86 -20.11 -15.87 -7.80
CA GLU A 86 -20.15 -17.21 -7.15
C GLU A 86 -21.00 -17.24 -5.88
#